data_AF-A0AAC8W4N3-F1
#
_entry.id   AF-A0AAC8W4N3-F1
#
_cell.length_a   1.000
_cell.length_b   1.000
_cell.length_c   1.000
_cell.angle_alpha   90.00
_cell.angle_beta   90.00
_cell.angle_gamma   90.00
#
_symmetry.space_group_name_H-M   'P 1'
#
loop_
_entity.id
_entity.type
_entity.pdbx_description
1 polymer ?
#
loop_
_entity_poly.entity_id
_entity_poly.type
_entity_poly.pdbx_seq_one_letter_code
_entity_poly.pdbx_strand_id
1 'polypeptide(L)'
;MRALVAAACAATAMVAVPALAHHGWGGYESGKTLTLTGTVEQLAFRNPHAMLNLRSDGTLWHVVLAPPGRMTARGLPDGAIKVGQTVTVVGYAAKADPAELRAERITADGQTVELR
;
A
#
# COMPACT_ATOMS: atom_id res chain seq x y z
N MET A 1 56.25 -32.05 31.50
CA MET A 1 55.07 -32.31 30.64
C MET A 1 54.28 -31.00 30.57
N ARG A 2 54.22 -30.37 29.39
CA ARG A 2 53.63 -29.04 29.17
C ARG A 2 52.14 -29.21 28.90
N ALA A 3 51.27 -28.47 29.58
CA ALA A 3 49.86 -28.33 29.21
C ALA A 3 49.60 -26.86 28.86
N LEU A 4 49.48 -26.60 27.56
CA LEU A 4 49.04 -25.31 27.01
C LEU A 4 47.53 -25.19 27.27
N VAL A 5 47.12 -24.17 28.02
CA VAL A 5 45.71 -23.80 28.17
C VAL A 5 45.34 -22.92 26.98
N ALA A 6 44.62 -23.50 26.01
CA ALA A 6 44.09 -22.78 24.87
C ALA A 6 42.82 -22.02 25.27
N ALA A 7 42.82 -20.70 25.03
CA ALA A 7 41.67 -19.83 25.24
C ALA A 7 40.57 -20.14 24.21
N ALA A 8 39.39 -20.53 24.67
CA ALA A 8 38.21 -20.72 23.82
C ALA A 8 37.42 -19.41 23.74
N CYS A 9 37.63 -18.63 22.67
CA CYS A 9 36.71 -17.58 22.27
C CYS A 9 35.47 -18.25 21.65
N ALA A 10 34.38 -18.33 22.41
CA ALA A 10 33.09 -18.78 21.90
C ALA A 10 32.50 -17.67 20.99
N ALA A 11 32.62 -17.83 19.68
CA ALA A 11 31.97 -16.98 18.70
C ALA A 11 30.49 -17.38 18.59
N THR A 12 29.59 -16.55 19.14
CA THR A 12 28.14 -16.74 19.01
C THR A 12 27.73 -16.43 17.56
N ALA A 13 27.42 -17.45 16.78
CA ALA A 13 26.88 -17.28 15.43
C ALA A 13 25.42 -16.77 15.53
N MET A 14 25.19 -15.50 15.16
CA MET A 14 23.84 -14.98 14.97
C MET A 14 23.28 -15.51 13.66
N VAL A 15 22.34 -16.46 13.74
CA VAL A 15 21.57 -16.91 12.58
C VAL A 15 20.51 -15.85 12.28
N ALA A 16 20.75 -15.02 11.26
CA ALA A 16 19.74 -14.10 10.75
C ALA A 16 18.66 -14.90 10.01
N VAL A 17 17.49 -15.06 10.63
CA VAL A 17 16.34 -15.66 9.97
C VAL A 17 15.72 -14.60 9.06
N PRO A 18 15.51 -14.86 7.75
CA PRO A 18 14.85 -13.90 6.88
C PRO A 18 13.42 -13.68 7.35
N ALA A 19 13.05 -12.44 7.67
CA ALA A 19 11.67 -12.07 7.94
C ALA A 19 10.89 -12.08 6.61
N LEU A 20 10.07 -13.12 6.40
CA LEU A 20 9.25 -13.25 5.20
C LEU A 20 7.97 -12.41 5.36
N ALA A 21 8.04 -11.12 5.01
CA ALA A 21 6.84 -10.30 4.85
C ALA A 21 6.55 -10.12 3.35
N HIS A 22 5.92 -11.12 2.71
CA HIS A 22 5.11 -10.84 1.53
C HIS A 22 3.66 -10.88 2.00
N HIS A 23 3.07 -9.71 2.28
CA HIS A 23 1.63 -9.64 2.51
C HIS A 23 0.99 -9.54 1.13
N GLY A 24 0.59 -10.69 0.58
CA GLY A 24 -0.18 -10.74 -0.65
C GLY A 24 -1.57 -10.12 -0.47
N TRP A 25 -2.32 -9.97 -1.56
CA TRP A 25 -3.65 -9.33 -1.55
C TRP A 25 -4.80 -10.24 -1.07
N GLY A 26 -4.51 -11.31 -0.33
CA GLY A 26 -5.51 -12.30 0.11
C GLY A 26 -6.56 -11.75 1.10
N GLY A 27 -6.23 -10.63 1.75
CA GLY A 27 -7.14 -9.89 2.64
C GLY A 27 -8.23 -9.09 1.94
N TYR A 28 -8.27 -9.07 0.60
CA TYR A 28 -9.27 -8.34 -0.18
C TYR A 28 -10.21 -9.27 -0.94
N GLU A 29 -11.41 -8.79 -1.22
CA GLU A 29 -12.45 -9.48 -2.01
C GLU A 29 -12.13 -9.45 -3.50
N SER A 30 -11.16 -10.26 -3.96
CA SER A 30 -10.65 -10.21 -5.33
C SER A 30 -11.65 -10.58 -6.44
N GLY A 31 -12.80 -11.17 -6.09
CA GLY A 31 -13.85 -11.56 -7.04
C GLY A 31 -14.83 -10.45 -7.39
N LYS A 32 -14.82 -9.32 -6.67
CA LYS A 32 -15.79 -8.24 -6.85
C LYS A 32 -15.15 -6.88 -6.61
N THR A 33 -15.35 -5.96 -7.54
CA THR A 33 -14.93 -4.57 -7.38
C THR A 33 -16.04 -3.70 -6.79
N LEU A 34 -15.62 -2.64 -6.11
CA LEU A 34 -16.44 -1.50 -5.72
C LEU A 34 -15.92 -0.26 -6.46
N THR A 35 -16.85 0.63 -6.82
CA THR A 35 -16.54 1.93 -7.41
C THR A 35 -16.97 3.01 -6.43
N LEU A 36 -16.04 3.85 -6.00
CA LEU A 36 -16.27 4.96 -5.07
C LEU A 36 -15.94 6.27 -5.77
N THR A 37 -16.81 7.27 -5.67
CA THR A 37 -16.54 8.63 -6.15
C THR A 37 -16.69 9.58 -4.98
N GLY A 38 -15.64 10.34 -4.70
CA GLY A 38 -15.60 11.13 -3.48
C GLY A 38 -14.50 12.17 -3.44
N THR A 39 -14.47 12.92 -2.35
CA THR A 39 -13.48 13.98 -2.12
C THR A 39 -12.29 13.44 -1.34
N VAL A 40 -11.07 13.72 -1.80
CA VAL A 40 -9.84 13.37 -1.10
C VAL A 40 -9.67 14.26 0.14
N GLU A 41 -9.71 13.68 1.33
CA GLU A 41 -9.50 14.40 2.60
C GLU A 41 -8.02 14.39 3.02
N GLN A 42 -7.30 13.31 2.72
CA GLN A 42 -5.87 13.16 3.01
C GLN A 42 -5.19 12.35 1.92
N LEU A 43 -3.91 12.64 1.67
CA LEU A 43 -3.07 11.92 0.72
C LEU A 43 -1.68 11.68 1.33
N ALA A 44 -1.20 10.46 1.22
CA ALA A 44 0.15 10.05 1.54
C ALA A 44 0.80 9.44 0.29
N PHE A 45 1.48 10.27 -0.52
CA PHE A 45 2.18 9.84 -1.72
C PHE A 45 3.61 9.35 -1.40
N ARG A 46 3.73 8.20 -0.71
CA ARG A 46 5.03 7.64 -0.28
C ARG A 46 5.04 6.12 -0.39
N ASN A 47 6.24 5.53 -0.38
CA ASN A 47 6.42 4.07 -0.38
C ASN A 47 6.01 3.45 0.97
N PRO A 48 5.69 2.14 1.02
CA PRO A 48 5.66 1.18 -0.09
C PRO A 48 4.41 1.25 -0.96
N HIS A 49 3.31 1.75 -0.41
CA HIS A 49 2.07 2.03 -1.13
C HIS A 49 1.62 3.43 -0.77
N ALA A 50 1.25 4.21 -1.77
CA ALA A 50 0.56 5.47 -1.48
C ALA A 50 -0.83 5.17 -0.91
N MET A 51 -1.39 6.10 -0.15
CA MET A 51 -2.71 5.96 0.45
C MET A 51 -3.47 7.28 0.38
N LEU A 52 -4.80 7.22 0.30
CA LEU A 52 -5.64 8.40 0.48
C LEU A 52 -6.87 8.08 1.34
N ASN A 53 -7.39 9.10 2.00
CA ASN A 53 -8.68 9.05 2.66
C ASN A 53 -9.72 9.72 1.76
N LEU A 54 -10.74 8.96 1.35
CA LEU A 54 -11.78 9.38 0.40
C LEU A 54 -13.13 9.48 1.10
N ARG A 55 -13.74 10.66 1.12
CA ARG A 55 -15.13 10.82 1.54
C ARG A 55 -16.07 10.49 0.40
N SER A 56 -16.76 9.35 0.49
CA SER A 56 -17.77 8.89 -0.49
C SER A 56 -19.04 8.49 0.24
N ASP A 57 -20.18 9.06 -0.14
CA ASP A 57 -21.50 8.75 0.44
C ASP A 57 -21.53 8.79 1.98
N GLY A 58 -20.89 9.82 2.56
CA GLY A 58 -20.77 9.99 4.01
C GLY A 58 -19.71 9.10 4.70
N THR A 59 -19.23 8.06 4.03
CA THR A 59 -18.20 7.14 4.55
C THR A 59 -16.80 7.66 4.26
N LEU A 60 -15.89 7.57 5.25
CA LEU A 60 -14.45 7.81 5.03
C LEU A 60 -13.78 6.50 4.68
N TRP A 61 -13.35 6.36 3.43
CA TRP A 61 -12.64 5.18 2.95
C TRP A 61 -11.14 5.37 3.05
N HIS A 62 -10.44 4.40 3.64
CA HIS A 62 -8.99 4.25 3.51
C HIS A 62 -8.69 3.51 2.20
N VAL A 63 -8.09 4.22 1.26
CA VAL A 63 -7.78 3.67 -0.06
C VAL A 63 -6.28 3.40 -0.15
N VAL A 64 -5.91 2.12 -0.32
CA VAL A 64 -4.55 1.68 -0.61
C VAL A 64 -4.30 1.77 -2.11
N LEU A 65 -3.35 2.61 -2.52
CA LEU A 65 -2.97 2.81 -3.93
C LEU A 65 -1.75 1.96 -4.30
N ALA A 66 -1.24 2.14 -5.51
CA ALA A 66 0.02 1.53 -5.93
C ALA A 66 1.23 2.22 -5.28
N PRO A 67 2.44 1.62 -5.38
CA PRO A 67 3.67 2.33 -5.07
C PRO A 67 3.82 3.59 -5.95
N PRO A 68 4.30 4.73 -5.40
CA PRO A 68 4.51 5.98 -6.13
C PRO A 68 5.23 5.84 -7.48
N GLY A 69 6.25 4.97 -7.55
CA GLY A 69 6.99 4.72 -8.80
C GLY A 69 6.11 4.15 -9.91
N ARG A 70 5.18 3.24 -9.58
CA ARG A 70 4.22 2.70 -10.55
C ARG A 70 3.21 3.76 -11.00
N MET A 71 2.69 4.53 -10.05
CA MET A 71 1.74 5.61 -10.33
C MET A 71 2.37 6.64 -11.27
N THR A 72 3.57 7.12 -10.93
CA THR A 72 4.33 8.09 -11.73
C THR A 72 4.61 7.55 -13.14
N ALA A 73 5.11 6.31 -13.24
CA ALA A 73 5.40 5.68 -14.53
C ALA A 73 4.15 5.49 -15.42
N ARG A 74 2.94 5.52 -14.83
CA ARG A 74 1.67 5.38 -15.54
C ARG A 74 0.89 6.69 -15.66
N GLY A 75 1.57 7.84 -15.45
CA GLY A 75 0.99 9.17 -15.69
C GLY A 75 0.26 9.79 -14.50
N LEU A 76 0.50 9.29 -13.28
CA LEU A 76 -0.04 9.84 -12.03
C LEU A 76 1.10 10.23 -11.07
N PRO A 77 1.85 11.31 -11.36
CA PRO A 77 2.94 11.77 -10.50
C PRO A 77 2.44 12.38 -9.20
N ASP A 78 3.36 12.68 -8.28
CA ASP A 78 3.05 13.48 -7.08
C ASP A 78 2.42 14.82 -7.48
N GLY A 79 1.43 15.27 -6.71
CA GLY A 79 0.64 16.47 -6.98
C GLY A 79 -0.43 16.34 -8.06
N ALA A 80 -0.51 15.23 -8.80
CA ALA A 80 -1.60 14.96 -9.73
C ALA A 80 -2.93 14.65 -9.02
N ILE A 81 -2.86 14.15 -7.78
CA ILE A 81 -3.98 14.07 -6.84
C ILE A 81 -3.76 15.09 -5.74
N LYS A 82 -4.80 15.85 -5.38
CA LYS A 82 -4.75 16.87 -4.32
C LYS A 82 -5.85 16.66 -3.29
N VAL A 83 -5.57 17.06 -2.05
CA VAL A 83 -6.62 17.21 -1.04
C VAL A 83 -7.69 18.19 -1.55
N GLY A 84 -8.95 17.84 -1.37
CA GLY A 84 -10.12 18.57 -1.88
C GLY A 84 -10.53 18.17 -3.30
N GLN A 85 -9.72 17.41 -4.04
CA GLN A 85 -10.08 16.94 -5.38
C GLN A 85 -11.12 15.81 -5.29
N THR A 86 -12.07 15.82 -6.22
CA THR A 86 -12.98 14.68 -6.42
C THR A 86 -12.32 13.67 -7.36
N VAL A 87 -12.25 12.42 -6.93
CA VAL A 87 -11.71 11.31 -7.72
C VAL A 87 -12.68 10.14 -7.72
N THR A 88 -12.56 9.28 -8.74
CA THR A 88 -13.24 7.98 -8.76
C THR A 88 -12.20 6.88 -8.59
N VAL A 89 -12.44 5.96 -7.65
CA VAL A 89 -11.58 4.80 -7.40
C VAL A 89 -12.38 3.53 -7.66
N VAL A 90 -11.82 2.62 -8.45
CA VAL A 90 -12.32 1.24 -8.56
C VAL A 90 -11.34 0.35 -7.86
N GLY A 91 -11.83 -0.54 -6.99
CA GLY A 91 -10.95 -1.39 -6.18
C GLY A 91 -11.68 -2.54 -5.52
N TYR A 92 -10.99 -3.20 -4.59
CA TYR A 92 -11.47 -4.39 -3.89
C TYR A 92 -11.58 -4.06 -2.40
N ALA A 93 -12.73 -4.34 -1.80
CA ALA A 93 -12.93 -4.12 -0.36
C ALA A 93 -12.03 -5.08 0.45
N ALA A 94 -11.52 -4.60 1.58
CA ALA A 94 -10.89 -5.48 2.55
C ALA A 94 -11.95 -6.38 3.20
N LYS A 95 -11.54 -7.59 3.56
CA LYS A 95 -12.38 -8.58 4.25
C LYS A 95 -12.61 -8.22 5.71
N ALA A 96 -11.59 -7.64 6.34
CA ALA A 96 -11.57 -7.37 7.76
C ALA A 96 -11.92 -5.91 8.11
N ASP A 97 -11.71 -4.97 7.19
CA ASP A 97 -12.04 -3.57 7.37
C ASP A 97 -13.10 -3.13 6.33
N PRO A 98 -14.34 -2.85 6.76
CA PRO A 98 -15.41 -2.47 5.85
C PRO A 98 -15.21 -1.11 5.17
N ALA A 99 -14.26 -0.30 5.65
CA ALA A 99 -13.94 1.02 5.10
C ALA A 99 -12.55 1.07 4.43
N GLU A 100 -11.90 -0.07 4.18
CA GLU A 100 -10.66 -0.14 3.42
C GLU A 100 -10.89 -0.67 1.99
N LEU A 101 -10.26 -0.02 1.02
CA LEU A 101 -10.31 -0.40 -0.39
C LEU A 101 -8.89 -0.46 -0.97
N ARG A 102 -8.52 -1.59 -1.57
CA ARG A 102 -7.33 -1.65 -2.44
C ARG A 102 -7.70 -1.21 -3.84
N ALA A 103 -7.11 -0.12 -4.31
CA ALA A 103 -7.38 0.41 -5.63
C ALA A 103 -6.81 -0.48 -6.75
N GLU A 104 -7.66 -0.75 -7.75
CA GLU A 104 -7.28 -1.31 -9.04
C GLU A 104 -6.92 -0.20 -10.03
N ARG A 105 -7.71 0.88 -10.05
CA ARG A 105 -7.49 2.05 -10.88
C ARG A 105 -8.10 3.29 -10.23
N ILE A 106 -7.60 4.44 -10.61
CA ILE A 106 -8.09 5.74 -10.15
C ILE A 106 -8.28 6.67 -11.35
N THR A 107 -9.37 7.43 -11.33
CA THR A 107 -9.67 8.48 -12.30
C THR A 107 -9.59 9.83 -11.59
N ALA A 108 -8.70 10.68 -12.07
CA ALA A 108 -8.52 12.06 -11.62
C ALA A 108 -8.45 12.97 -12.86
N ASP A 109 -9.17 14.09 -12.83
CA ASP A 109 -9.26 15.07 -13.93
C ASP A 109 -9.57 14.43 -15.31
N GLY A 110 -10.43 13.40 -15.31
CA GLY A 110 -10.82 12.66 -16.51
C GLY A 110 -9.80 11.63 -17.01
N GLN A 111 -8.61 11.57 -16.42
CA GLN A 111 -7.60 10.56 -16.74
C GLN A 111 -7.70 9.36 -15.80
N THR A 112 -7.87 8.16 -16.37
CA THR A 112 -7.84 6.90 -15.62
C THR A 112 -6.46 6.27 -15.65
N VAL A 113 -5.95 5.88 -14.49
CA VAL A 113 -4.63 5.25 -14.32
C VAL A 113 -4.79 3.91 -13.63
N GLU A 114 -4.27 2.86 -14.27
CA GLU A 114 -4.23 1.50 -13.72
C GLU A 114 -3.18 1.40 -12.61
N LEU A 115 -3.55 0.80 -11.48
CA LEU A 115 -2.72 0.68 -10.28
C LEU A 115 -2.27 -0.76 -9.99
N ARG A 116 -2.95 -1.76 -10.56
CA ARG A 116 -2.59 -3.19 -10.40
C ARG A 116 -1.33 -3.57 -11.18
#